data_AF-A0A2V8ZH48-F1
#
_entry.id   AF-A0A2V8ZH48-F1
#
_cell.length_a   1.000
_cell.length_b   1.000
_cell.length_c   1.000
_cell.angle_alpha   90.00
_cell.angle_beta   90.00
_cell.angle_gamma   90.00
#
_symmetry.space_group_name_H-M   'P 1'
#
loop_
_entity.id
_entity.type
_entity.pdbx_description
1 polymer ?
#
loop_
_entity_poly.entity_id
_entity_poly.type
_entity_poly.pdbx_seq_one_letter_code
_entity_poly.pdbx_strand_id
1 'polypeptide(L)'
;MWNLLKRSNAECRRFRDALEKAAVHHASAASVESLKEELTAEERKHIESCSDCREAVEELAATKELFEGLASFAGQKRPWFSARVMAAIASRERELAERVSAWAEFPRFASRLTWIAAIVLLASTTWFYESVLRAPSHPRSGSQESIFEAPQQTAPDDILVSQVGDRP
;
A
#
# COMPACT_ATOMS: atom_id res chain seq x y z
N MET A 1 -51.62 -18.91 1.15
CA MET A 1 -50.92 -18.90 -0.16
C MET A 1 -49.58 -18.15 -0.14
N TRP A 2 -49.45 -17.02 0.58
CA TRP A 2 -48.21 -16.22 0.69
C TRP A 2 -46.96 -16.99 1.15
N ASN A 3 -47.12 -17.94 2.08
CA ASN A 3 -46.00 -18.76 2.57
C ASN A 3 -45.39 -19.67 1.49
N LEU A 4 -46.17 -20.08 0.47
CA LEU A 4 -45.68 -20.91 -0.64
C LEU A 4 -44.82 -20.09 -1.61
N LEU A 5 -45.21 -18.84 -1.86
CA LEU A 5 -44.43 -17.89 -2.66
C LEU A 5 -43.14 -17.46 -1.96
N LYS A 6 -43.17 -17.27 -0.64
CA LYS A 6 -41.96 -16.96 0.15
C LYS A 6 -41.00 -18.16 0.22
N ARG A 7 -41.56 -19.38 0.34
CA ARG A 7 -40.80 -20.63 0.38
C ARG A 7 -40.14 -20.92 -0.97
N SER A 8 -40.87 -20.84 -2.07
CA SER A 8 -40.29 -20.96 -3.42
C SER A 8 -39.18 -19.95 -3.65
N ASN A 9 -39.36 -18.68 -3.29
CA ASN A 9 -38.29 -17.67 -3.37
C ASN A 9 -37.05 -17.95 -2.52
N ALA A 10 -37.19 -18.69 -1.41
CA ALA A 10 -36.05 -19.11 -0.60
C ALA A 10 -35.36 -20.33 -1.21
N GLU A 11 -36.12 -21.27 -1.75
CA GLU A 11 -35.62 -22.45 -2.47
C GLU A 11 -34.91 -22.06 -3.76
N CYS A 12 -35.46 -21.15 -4.57
CA CYS A 12 -34.80 -20.62 -5.77
C CYS A 12 -33.49 -19.90 -5.44
N ARG A 13 -33.43 -19.16 -4.32
CA ARG A 13 -32.19 -18.49 -3.88
C ARG A 13 -31.12 -19.49 -3.48
N ARG A 14 -31.48 -20.49 -2.68
CA ARG A 14 -30.55 -21.56 -2.28
C ARG A 14 -30.03 -22.32 -3.50
N PHE A 15 -30.92 -22.63 -4.44
CA PHE A 15 -30.57 -23.27 -5.70
C PHE A 15 -29.56 -22.43 -6.49
N ARG A 16 -29.81 -21.12 -6.65
CA ARG A 16 -28.90 -20.22 -7.35
C ARG A 16 -27.51 -20.17 -6.68
N ASP A 17 -27.46 -20.08 -5.35
CA ASP A 17 -26.20 -20.04 -4.61
C ASP A 17 -25.44 -21.38 -4.76
N ALA A 18 -26.14 -22.51 -4.84
CA ALA A 18 -25.55 -23.82 -5.12
C ALA A 18 -25.04 -23.93 -6.56
N LEU A 19 -25.82 -23.43 -7.53
CA LEU A 19 -25.45 -23.39 -8.94
C LEU A 19 -24.20 -22.53 -9.18
N GLU A 20 -24.09 -21.38 -8.50
CA GLU A 20 -22.91 -20.52 -8.56
C GLU A 20 -21.67 -21.23 -8.01
N LYS A 21 -21.79 -21.93 -6.87
CA LYS A 21 -20.70 -22.74 -6.32
C LYS A 21 -20.28 -23.85 -7.27
N ALA A 22 -21.23 -24.62 -7.81
CA ALA A 22 -20.97 -25.67 -8.79
C ALA A 22 -20.28 -25.09 -10.04
N ALA A 23 -20.71 -23.92 -10.50
CA ALA A 23 -20.13 -23.26 -11.66
C ALA A 23 -18.67 -22.81 -11.45
N VAL A 24 -18.30 -22.41 -10.24
CA VAL A 24 -16.91 -22.07 -9.87
C VAL A 24 -16.04 -23.32 -9.76
N HIS A 25 -16.55 -24.39 -9.13
CA HIS A 25 -15.80 -25.62 -8.94
C HIS A 25 -15.54 -26.36 -10.26
N HIS A 26 -16.48 -26.30 -11.21
CA HIS A 26 -16.33 -26.87 -12.54
C HIS A 26 -16.30 -25.79 -13.62
N ALA A 27 -15.18 -25.09 -13.72
CA ALA A 27 -14.94 -24.09 -14.76
C ALA A 27 -15.09 -24.65 -16.20
N SER A 28 -14.88 -25.96 -16.39
CA SER A 28 -15.02 -26.67 -17.67
C SER A 28 -16.36 -27.38 -17.87
N ALA A 29 -17.29 -27.33 -16.90
CA ALA A 29 -18.63 -27.90 -17.08
C ALA A 29 -19.47 -26.97 -17.98
N ALA A 30 -19.41 -27.21 -19.29
CA ALA A 30 -20.15 -26.45 -20.29
C ALA A 30 -21.54 -27.03 -20.60
N SER A 31 -21.89 -28.21 -20.07
CA SER A 31 -23.21 -28.82 -20.30
C SER A 31 -24.11 -28.76 -19.07
N VAL A 32 -25.42 -28.68 -19.33
CA VAL A 32 -26.47 -28.72 -18.29
C VAL A 32 -26.36 -30.00 -17.45
N GLU A 33 -26.02 -31.12 -18.07
CA GLU A 33 -25.83 -32.43 -17.42
C GLU A 33 -24.67 -32.37 -16.42
N SER A 34 -23.53 -31.81 -16.82
CA SER A 34 -22.36 -31.68 -15.93
C SER A 34 -22.61 -30.75 -14.74
N LEU A 35 -23.43 -29.69 -14.92
CA LEU A 35 -23.86 -28.82 -13.82
C LEU A 35 -24.87 -29.51 -12.90
N LYS A 36 -25.72 -30.42 -13.43
CA LYS A 36 -26.70 -31.20 -12.66
C LYS A 36 -26.08 -32.30 -11.82
N GLU A 37 -24.95 -32.87 -12.22
CA GLU A 37 -24.23 -33.88 -11.46
C GLU A 37 -23.73 -33.34 -10.12
N GLU A 38 -23.26 -32.09 -10.10
CA GLU A 38 -22.78 -31.37 -8.92
C GLU A 38 -23.91 -30.92 -7.97
N LEU A 39 -25.15 -30.88 -8.46
CA LEU A 39 -26.30 -30.51 -7.65
C LEU A 39 -26.79 -31.70 -6.80
N THR A 40 -27.31 -31.40 -5.62
CA THR A 40 -27.95 -32.38 -4.75
C THR A 40 -29.28 -32.88 -5.33
N ALA A 41 -29.78 -34.02 -4.82
CA ALA A 41 -31.05 -34.58 -5.28
C ALA A 41 -32.25 -33.63 -5.08
N GLU A 42 -32.23 -32.81 -4.03
CA GLU A 42 -33.27 -31.81 -3.76
C GLU A 42 -33.25 -30.67 -4.79
N GLU A 43 -32.06 -30.21 -5.17
CA GLU A 43 -31.87 -29.14 -6.16
C GLU A 43 -32.24 -29.60 -7.57
N ARG A 44 -31.93 -30.84 -7.94
CA ARG A 44 -32.38 -31.42 -9.22
C ARG A 44 -33.90 -31.48 -9.31
N LYS A 45 -34.56 -31.90 -8.23
CA LYS A 45 -36.03 -31.90 -8.14
C LYS A 45 -36.63 -30.49 -8.21
N HIS A 46 -35.92 -29.48 -7.70
CA HIS A 46 -36.34 -28.09 -7.81
C HIS A 46 -36.36 -27.62 -9.27
N ILE A 47 -35.32 -27.92 -10.07
CA ILE A 47 -35.28 -27.60 -11.51
C ILE A 47 -36.44 -28.25 -12.28
N GLU A 48 -36.83 -29.47 -11.93
CA GLU A 48 -37.96 -30.15 -12.58
C GLU A 48 -39.30 -29.45 -12.32
N SER A 49 -39.43 -28.74 -11.19
CA SER A 49 -40.67 -28.09 -10.75
C SER A 49 -40.70 -26.57 -10.98
N CYS A 50 -39.55 -25.93 -11.18
CA CYS A 50 -39.42 -24.48 -11.34
C CYS A 50 -38.87 -24.14 -12.74
N SER A 51 -39.72 -23.55 -13.60
CA SER A 51 -39.34 -23.14 -14.96
C SER A 51 -38.18 -22.15 -14.98
N ASP A 52 -38.22 -21.17 -14.10
CA ASP A 52 -37.27 -20.04 -14.11
C ASP A 52 -35.87 -20.52 -13.72
N CYS A 53 -35.79 -21.44 -12.76
CA CYS A 53 -34.52 -22.05 -12.38
C CYS A 53 -33.99 -23.01 -13.44
N ARG A 54 -34.86 -23.64 -14.23
CA ARG A 54 -34.44 -24.46 -15.38
C ARG A 54 -33.85 -23.60 -16.49
N GLU A 55 -34.53 -22.53 -16.86
CA GLU A 55 -34.07 -21.58 -17.88
C GLU A 55 -32.72 -20.97 -17.49
N ALA A 56 -32.55 -20.56 -16.23
CA ALA A 56 -31.29 -20.02 -15.73
C ALA A 56 -30.10 -21.00 -15.84
N VAL A 57 -30.33 -22.31 -15.68
CA VAL A 57 -29.28 -23.33 -15.83
C VAL A 57 -28.92 -23.51 -17.31
N GLU A 58 -29.91 -23.49 -18.20
CA GLU A 58 -29.71 -23.60 -19.65
C GLU A 58 -28.94 -22.38 -20.18
N GLU A 59 -29.31 -21.17 -19.75
CA GLU A 59 -28.59 -19.93 -20.09
C GLU A 59 -27.14 -19.94 -19.58
N LEU A 60 -26.92 -20.43 -18.36
CA LEU A 60 -25.57 -20.54 -17.79
C LEU A 60 -24.70 -21.53 -18.57
N ALA A 61 -25.25 -22.69 -18.94
CA ALA A 61 -24.55 -23.67 -19.76
C ALA A 61 -24.19 -23.11 -21.15
N ALA A 62 -25.16 -22.48 -21.83
CA ALA A 62 -24.93 -21.84 -23.13
C ALA A 62 -23.86 -20.75 -23.05
N THR A 63 -23.87 -19.95 -21.99
CA THR A 63 -22.85 -18.92 -21.76
C THR A 63 -21.47 -19.54 -21.57
N LYS A 64 -21.36 -20.63 -20.79
CA LYS A 64 -20.09 -21.33 -20.59
C LYS A 64 -19.55 -21.96 -21.87
N GLU A 65 -20.41 -22.56 -22.69
CA GLU A 65 -20.04 -23.11 -24.00
C GLU A 65 -19.42 -22.02 -24.91
N LEU A 66 -20.01 -20.81 -24.94
CA LEU A 66 -19.44 -19.68 -25.68
C LEU A 66 -18.05 -19.27 -25.18
N PHE A 67 -17.80 -19.34 -23.86
CA PHE A 67 -16.51 -18.97 -23.27
C PHE A 67 -15.46 -20.09 -23.33
N GLU A 68 -15.85 -21.36 -23.49
CA GLU A 68 -14.91 -22.48 -23.64
C GLU A 68 -14.00 -22.28 -24.87
N GLY A 69 -14.59 -21.80 -25.98
CA GLY A 69 -13.84 -21.42 -27.18
C GLY A 69 -12.81 -20.32 -26.93
N LEU A 70 -13.09 -19.38 -26.02
CA LEU A 70 -12.20 -18.27 -25.67
C LEU A 70 -11.06 -18.70 -24.73
N ALA A 71 -11.31 -19.65 -23.83
CA ALA A 71 -10.30 -20.17 -22.91
C ALA A 71 -9.13 -20.86 -23.65
N SER A 72 -9.41 -21.47 -24.81
CA SER A 72 -8.39 -22.07 -25.67
C SER A 72 -7.32 -21.06 -26.15
N PHE A 73 -7.69 -19.79 -26.32
CA PHE A 73 -6.77 -18.71 -26.70
C PHE A 73 -5.94 -18.19 -25.51
N ALA A 74 -6.44 -18.30 -24.28
CA ALA A 74 -5.73 -17.87 -23.08
C ALA A 74 -4.57 -18.82 -22.72
N GLY A 75 -4.65 -20.10 -23.10
CA GLY A 75 -3.64 -21.12 -22.82
C GLY A 75 -2.33 -20.96 -23.60
N GLN A 76 -2.34 -20.25 -24.73
CA GLN A 76 -1.10 -19.96 -25.46
C GLN A 76 -0.36 -18.80 -24.80
N LYS A 77 0.48 -19.12 -23.80
CA LYS A 77 1.56 -18.22 -23.35
C LYS A 77 2.43 -17.90 -24.56
N ARG A 78 2.16 -16.77 -25.23
CA ARG A 78 2.90 -16.39 -26.42
C ARG A 78 4.37 -16.17 -26.01
N PRO A 79 5.34 -16.92 -26.56
CA PRO A 79 6.72 -16.93 -26.07
C PRO A 79 7.43 -15.56 -26.17
N TRP A 80 6.88 -14.64 -26.96
CA TRP A 80 7.42 -13.28 -27.09
C TRP A 80 7.11 -12.37 -25.90
N PHE A 81 6.05 -12.63 -25.12
CA PHE A 81 5.65 -11.77 -24.01
C PHE A 81 6.67 -11.85 -22.85
N SER A 82 7.03 -13.06 -22.43
CA SER A 82 8.02 -13.26 -21.37
C SER A 82 9.39 -12.71 -21.76
N ALA A 83 9.83 -12.96 -23.01
CA ALA A 83 11.08 -12.40 -23.52
C ALA A 83 11.09 -10.87 -23.47
N ARG A 84 9.99 -10.22 -23.87
CA ARG A 84 9.88 -8.75 -23.84
C ARG A 84 9.86 -8.19 -22.42
N VAL A 85 9.16 -8.85 -21.50
CA VAL A 85 9.12 -8.45 -20.09
C VAL A 85 10.49 -8.57 -19.45
N MET A 86 11.18 -9.70 -19.65
CA MET A 86 12.53 -9.90 -19.10
C MET A 86 13.54 -8.91 -19.71
N ALA A 87 13.42 -8.60 -21.00
CA ALA A 87 14.25 -7.57 -21.63
C ALA A 87 14.00 -6.17 -21.01
N ALA A 88 12.74 -5.83 -20.75
CA ALA A 88 12.38 -4.57 -20.09
C ALA A 88 12.89 -4.50 -18.64
N ILE A 89 12.78 -5.60 -17.88
CA ILE A 89 13.33 -5.71 -16.52
C ILE A 89 14.85 -5.51 -16.56
N ALA A 90 15.56 -6.25 -17.42
CA ALA A 90 17.01 -6.14 -17.55
C ALA A 90 17.47 -4.72 -17.94
N SER A 91 16.68 -3.99 -18.75
CA SER A 91 16.99 -2.59 -19.07
C SER A 91 16.88 -1.66 -17.86
N ARG A 92 15.81 -1.81 -17.06
CA ARG A 92 15.63 -1.03 -15.82
C ARG A 92 16.66 -1.36 -14.75
N GLU A 93 17.03 -2.62 -14.63
CA GLU A 93 18.06 -3.06 -13.67
C GLU A 93 19.43 -2.46 -14.01
N ARG A 94 19.79 -2.35 -15.29
CA ARG A 94 21.02 -1.67 -15.71
C ARG A 94 21.02 -0.19 -15.33
N GLU A 95 19.93 0.52 -15.60
CA GLU A 95 19.80 1.94 -15.21
C GLU A 95 19.92 2.14 -13.69
N LEU A 96 19.35 1.23 -12.90
CA LEU A 96 19.45 1.25 -11.45
C LEU A 96 20.88 0.92 -10.97
N ALA A 97 21.53 -0.07 -11.58
CA ALA A 97 22.89 -0.46 -11.26
C ALA A 97 23.89 0.69 -11.54
N GLU A 98 23.73 1.40 -12.65
CA GLU A 98 24.55 2.58 -12.97
C GLU A 98 24.39 3.67 -11.90
N ARG A 99 23.15 3.98 -11.50
CA ARG A 99 22.88 4.96 -10.44
C ARG A 99 23.48 4.55 -9.10
N VAL A 100 23.38 3.27 -8.71
CA VAL A 100 23.93 2.76 -7.45
C VAL A 100 25.46 2.69 -7.49
N SER A 101 26.06 2.35 -8.63
CA SER A 101 27.51 2.33 -8.80
C SER A 101 28.15 3.70 -8.61
N ALA A 102 27.46 4.79 -9.00
CA ALA A 102 27.90 6.15 -8.74
C ALA A 102 28.00 6.47 -7.23
N TRP A 103 27.22 5.81 -6.39
CA TRP A 103 27.29 5.94 -4.92
C TRP A 103 28.26 4.94 -4.27
N ALA A 104 28.70 3.91 -4.99
CA ALA A 104 29.59 2.88 -4.46
C ALA A 104 31.04 3.35 -4.24
N GLU A 105 31.43 4.51 -4.79
CA GLU A 105 32.76 5.10 -4.58
C GLU A 105 32.83 6.03 -3.34
N PHE A 106 31.69 6.46 -2.80
CA PHE A 106 31.61 7.29 -1.59
C PHE A 106 32.17 6.69 -0.28
N PRO A 107 32.17 5.37 0.00
CA PRO A 107 32.64 4.87 1.29
C PRO A 107 34.13 5.11 1.54
N ARG A 108 34.95 5.22 0.49
CA ARG A 108 36.37 5.60 0.63
C ARG A 108 36.56 7.08 0.99
N PHE A 109 35.63 7.94 0.60
CA PHE A 109 35.64 9.36 0.98
C PHE A 109 35.14 9.55 2.41
N ALA A 110 34.16 8.76 2.85
CA ALA A 110 33.65 8.80 4.22
C ALA A 110 34.75 8.54 5.26
N SER A 111 35.62 7.54 5.05
CA SER A 111 36.69 7.23 6.01
C SER A 111 37.76 8.32 6.12
N ARG A 112 37.99 9.08 5.04
CA ARG A 112 38.96 10.19 5.04
C ARG A 112 38.34 11.42 5.70
N LEU A 113 37.06 11.69 5.45
CA LEU A 113 36.33 12.79 6.08
C LEU A 113 36.17 12.60 7.59
N THR A 114 35.96 11.37 8.08
CA THR A 114 35.89 11.12 9.54
C THR A 114 37.22 11.43 10.23
N TRP A 115 38.35 11.06 9.62
CA TRP A 115 39.67 11.41 10.15
C TRP A 115 39.92 12.92 10.16
N ILE A 116 39.57 13.62 9.08
CA ILE A 116 39.69 15.08 9.00
C ILE A 116 38.80 15.73 10.06
N ALA A 117 37.55 15.30 10.21
CA ALA A 117 36.63 15.82 11.22
C ALA A 117 37.13 15.57 12.65
N ALA A 118 37.72 14.39 12.92
CA ALA A 118 38.30 14.07 14.21
C ALA A 118 39.50 14.98 14.55
N ILE A 119 40.38 15.25 13.58
CA ILE A 119 41.52 16.17 13.75
C ILE A 119 41.01 17.60 13.99
N VAL A 120 40.03 18.07 13.22
CA VAL A 120 39.44 19.40 13.39
C VAL A 120 38.78 19.53 14.76
N LEU A 121 38.04 18.52 15.20
CA LEU A 121 37.44 18.50 16.54
C LEU A 121 38.50 18.56 17.62
N LEU A 122 39.55 17.73 17.55
CA LEU A 122 40.67 17.75 18.50
C LEU A 122 41.35 19.11 18.53
N ALA A 123 41.69 19.68 17.38
CA ALA A 123 42.33 21.00 17.31
C ALA A 123 41.42 22.08 17.90
N SER A 124 40.12 22.04 17.60
CA SER A 124 39.14 23.01 18.10
C SER A 124 38.94 22.91 19.61
N THR A 125 38.90 21.69 20.17
CA THR A 125 38.76 21.50 21.62
C THR A 125 40.04 21.90 22.34
N THR A 126 41.22 21.54 21.83
CA THR A 126 42.50 21.99 22.41
C THR A 126 42.62 23.51 22.39
N TRP A 127 42.30 24.15 21.27
CA TRP A 127 42.27 25.61 21.18
C TRP A 127 41.29 26.24 22.16
N PHE A 128 40.08 25.69 22.25
CA PHE A 128 39.06 26.17 23.17
C PHE A 128 39.53 26.07 24.62
N TYR A 129 40.08 24.92 25.02
CA TYR A 129 40.63 24.72 26.36
C TYR A 129 41.77 25.69 26.68
N GLU A 130 42.72 25.90 25.75
CA GLU A 130 43.78 26.89 25.94
C GLU A 130 43.24 28.32 26.04
N SER A 131 42.25 28.67 25.22
CA SER A 131 41.64 30.01 25.24
C SER A 131 40.87 30.29 26.53
N VAL A 132 40.19 29.29 27.09
CA VAL A 132 39.46 29.39 28.37
C VAL A 132 40.42 29.43 29.55
N LEU A 133 41.50 28.66 29.52
CA LEU A 133 42.53 28.67 30.58
C LEU A 133 43.41 29.91 30.57
N ARG A 134 43.63 30.52 29.39
CA ARG A 134 44.40 31.76 29.22
C ARG A 134 43.54 33.03 29.35
N ALA A 135 42.21 32.89 29.47
CA ALA A 135 41.34 34.02 29.75
C ALA A 135 41.68 34.60 31.13
N PRO A 136 41.98 35.90 31.24
CA PRO A 136 42.11 36.55 32.54
C PRO A 136 40.80 36.36 33.30
N SER A 137 40.89 35.87 34.53
CA SER A 137 39.75 35.75 35.44
C SER A 137 39.24 37.15 35.77
N HIS A 138 38.30 37.66 34.97
CA HIS A 138 37.48 38.77 35.42
C HIS A 138 36.68 38.28 36.63
N PRO A 139 36.68 39.02 37.76
CA PRO A 139 35.89 38.62 38.91
C PRO A 139 34.43 38.54 38.50
N ARG A 140 33.83 37.39 38.75
CA ARG A 140 32.39 37.14 38.64
C ARG A 140 31.69 38.05 39.65
N SER A 141 31.43 39.30 39.25
CA SER A 141 30.53 40.19 39.96
C SER A 141 29.14 39.58 39.86
N GLY A 142 28.58 39.18 41.01
CA GLY A 142 27.40 38.34 41.06
C GLY A 142 26.12 39.02 40.57
N SER A 143 25.36 38.30 39.75
CA SER A 143 23.93 38.12 39.96
C SER A 143 23.60 36.64 39.71
N GLN A 144 23.51 35.86 40.78
CA GLN A 144 22.75 34.62 40.77
C GLN A 144 21.28 35.02 40.95
N GLU A 145 20.52 35.07 39.86
CA GLU A 145 19.07 35.23 39.92
C GLU A 145 18.39 33.86 39.77
N SER A 146 18.17 33.28 40.95
CA SER A 146 17.02 32.49 41.41
C SER A 146 16.30 31.57 40.40
N ILE A 147 16.64 30.28 40.50
CA ILE A 147 15.87 29.13 40.05
C ILE A 147 14.85 28.79 41.15
N PHE A 148 13.77 29.55 41.33
CA PHE A 148 12.57 29.09 42.04
C PHE A 148 11.32 29.90 41.62
N GLU A 149 10.35 29.14 41.13
CA GLU A 149 9.02 29.45 40.62
C GLU A 149 8.12 30.24 41.60
N ALA A 150 7.29 31.15 41.10
CA ALA A 150 6.05 31.60 41.75
C ALA A 150 4.91 31.67 40.71
N PRO A 151 3.72 31.09 40.97
CA PRO A 151 2.66 31.04 39.98
C PRO A 151 1.74 32.28 40.02
N GLN A 152 1.38 32.73 38.82
CA GLN A 152 0.19 33.47 38.40
C GLN A 152 -0.10 34.87 38.99
N GLN A 153 -0.30 35.85 38.09
CA GLN A 153 -1.56 36.61 37.98
C GLN A 153 -1.63 37.47 36.69
N THR A 154 -2.54 37.06 35.80
CA THR A 154 -3.45 37.84 34.92
C THR A 154 -3.08 39.26 34.43
N ALA A 155 -2.78 39.38 33.11
CA ALA A 155 -3.31 40.28 32.04
C ALA A 155 -3.70 41.76 32.32
N PRO A 156 -3.95 42.62 31.30
CA PRO A 156 -3.34 42.86 29.97
C PRO A 156 -2.98 44.38 29.77
N ASP A 157 -2.61 44.76 28.53
CA ASP A 157 -2.55 46.13 27.95
C ASP A 157 -1.28 47.00 28.10
N ASP A 158 -0.57 47.16 26.96
CA ASP A 158 -0.12 48.45 26.37
C ASP A 158 0.76 48.13 25.12
N ILE A 159 0.20 48.06 23.92
CA ILE A 159 -0.08 49.17 22.98
C ILE A 159 1.19 49.93 22.54
N LEU A 160 1.63 49.57 21.32
CA LEU A 160 2.22 50.39 20.25
C LEU A 160 3.56 51.12 20.49
N VAL A 161 4.55 50.80 19.63
CA VAL A 161 5.50 51.70 18.94
C VAL A 161 6.54 50.78 18.27
N SER A 162 6.46 50.48 16.97
CA SER A 162 7.02 51.29 15.89
C SER A 162 6.72 50.63 14.55
N GLN A 163 6.30 51.38 13.52
CA GLN A 163 7.19 51.70 12.39
C GLN A 163 6.56 52.66 11.39
N VAL A 164 7.40 53.60 10.99
CA VAL A 164 7.30 54.65 9.98
C VAL A 164 6.95 54.10 8.60
N GLY A 165 6.08 54.82 7.87
CA GLY A 165 5.71 54.55 6.48
C GLY A 165 5.02 55.76 5.82
N ASP A 166 5.88 56.64 5.31
CA ASP A 166 5.75 57.84 4.47
C ASP A 166 4.51 58.08 3.56
N ARG A 167 4.31 59.39 3.27
CA ARG A 167 3.71 60.06 2.08
C ARG A 167 2.22 60.48 2.05
N PRO A 168 1.86 61.52 1.25
CA PRO A 168 2.50 62.05 0.02
C PRO A 168 3.35 63.32 0.11
#